data_AF-A0A024UKJ3-F1
#
_entry.id   AF-A0A024UKJ3-F1
#
_cell.length_a   1.000
_cell.length_b   1.000
_cell.length_c   1.000
_cell.angle_alpha   90.00
_cell.angle_beta   90.00
_cell.angle_gamma   90.00
#
_symmetry.space_group_name_H-M   'P 1'
#
loop_
_entity.id
_entity.type
_entity.pdbx_description
1 polymer ?
#
loop_
_entity_poly.entity_id
_entity_poly.type
_entity_poly.pdbx_seq_one_letter_code
_entity_poly.pdbx_strand_id
1 'polypeptide(L)'
;MLRLWSRRLSSICRVKVAWKLRTKRKRTAEEIEAAIRQVPHDRRQTLHSLAHACQIPKTTILNHIKDRSSYVKPFLTLANQGARLKFALNFVRPSSNGRQVFASMYEYVHADEKWFCLTKVKREFYVYEDEEVAKRAIKSKSHVTKVMLLAAIARPRFDHHAKKTFDGQGWYLAVS
;
A
#
# COMPACT_ATOMS: atom_id res chain seq x y z
N MET A 1 -65.27 -38.81 9.35
CA MET A 1 -64.63 -37.51 9.66
C MET A 1 -63.15 -37.64 9.30
N LEU A 2 -62.57 -36.70 8.53
CA LEU A 2 -61.17 -36.65 8.03
C LEU A 2 -60.81 -37.44 6.74
N ARG A 3 -61.42 -37.11 5.59
CA ARG A 3 -60.79 -37.25 4.25
C ARG A 3 -61.31 -36.20 3.25
N LEU A 4 -61.34 -34.93 3.67
CA LEU A 4 -61.90 -33.82 2.87
C LEU A 4 -60.89 -32.66 2.68
N TRP A 5 -59.59 -32.93 2.83
CA TRP A 5 -58.57 -31.87 2.79
C TRP A 5 -57.27 -32.33 2.11
N SER A 6 -57.34 -32.64 0.82
CA SER A 6 -56.15 -32.73 -0.03
C SER A 6 -56.46 -32.49 -1.52
N ARG A 7 -57.42 -31.61 -1.81
CA ARG A 7 -57.75 -31.19 -3.19
C ARG A 7 -58.13 -29.71 -3.24
N ARG A 8 -57.27 -28.83 -2.74
CA ARG A 8 -57.37 -27.39 -3.03
C ARG A 8 -56.08 -26.70 -2.63
N LEU A 9 -55.10 -26.66 -3.53
CA LEU A 9 -53.99 -25.68 -3.61
C LEU A 9 -52.97 -26.11 -4.69
N SER A 10 -53.43 -26.69 -5.81
CA SER A 10 -52.60 -26.84 -7.01
C SER A 10 -52.99 -25.77 -8.03
N SER A 11 -52.91 -24.52 -7.61
CA SER A 11 -53.25 -23.36 -8.45
C SER A 11 -52.62 -22.10 -7.86
N ILE A 12 -51.32 -22.14 -7.63
CA ILE A 12 -50.50 -20.93 -7.62
C ILE A 12 -49.41 -21.22 -8.64
N CYS A 13 -49.67 -20.79 -9.88
CA CYS A 13 -48.65 -20.68 -10.92
C CYS A 13 -47.48 -19.91 -10.32
N ARG A 14 -46.42 -20.63 -9.93
CA ARG A 14 -45.13 -20.04 -9.65
C ARG A 14 -44.54 -19.63 -10.99
N VAL A 15 -45.02 -18.52 -11.54
CA VAL A 15 -44.42 -17.88 -12.71
C VAL A 15 -43.02 -17.47 -12.28
N LYS A 16 -42.04 -18.33 -12.55
CA LYS A 16 -40.63 -17.95 -12.50
C LYS A 16 -40.42 -17.02 -13.67
N VAL A 17 -40.61 -15.72 -13.44
CA VAL A 17 -40.08 -14.69 -14.34
C VAL A 17 -38.56 -14.75 -14.22
N ALA A 18 -37.94 -15.51 -15.11
CA ALA A 18 -36.50 -15.52 -15.25
C ALA A 18 -36.10 -14.22 -15.95
N TRP A 19 -35.81 -13.18 -15.17
CA TRP A 19 -35.23 -11.93 -15.67
C TRP A 19 -33.82 -12.22 -16.19
N LYS A 20 -33.69 -12.69 -17.43
CA LYS A 20 -32.41 -12.66 -18.14
C LYS A 20 -32.17 -11.23 -18.63
N LEU A 21 -31.78 -10.34 -17.73
CA LEU A 21 -31.08 -9.11 -18.11
C LEU A 21 -29.64 -9.46 -18.47
N ARG A 22 -29.46 -10.23 -19.56
CA ARG A 22 -28.14 -10.41 -20.16
C ARG A 22 -27.92 -9.23 -21.10
N THR A 23 -27.61 -8.08 -20.52
CA THR A 23 -27.12 -6.93 -21.28
C THR A 23 -25.93 -7.38 -22.12
N LYS A 24 -26.05 -7.22 -23.44
CA LYS A 24 -24.93 -7.51 -24.36
C LYS A 24 -23.76 -6.61 -23.95
N ARG A 25 -22.56 -7.19 -23.77
CA ARG A 25 -21.34 -6.39 -23.58
C ARG A 25 -21.19 -5.49 -24.81
N LYS A 26 -21.25 -4.18 -24.60
CA LYS A 26 -21.18 -3.19 -25.68
C LYS A 26 -19.79 -3.05 -26.30
N ARG A 27 -18.74 -3.52 -25.61
CA ARG A 27 -17.34 -3.43 -26.02
C ARG A 27 -16.62 -4.73 -25.73
N THR A 28 -15.70 -5.12 -26.62
CA THR A 28 -14.78 -6.24 -26.37
C THR A 28 -13.68 -5.83 -25.38
N ALA A 29 -12.99 -6.80 -24.78
CA ALA A 29 -11.92 -6.50 -23.83
C ALA A 29 -10.74 -5.77 -24.52
N GLU A 30 -10.46 -6.11 -25.78
CA GLU A 30 -9.40 -5.52 -26.60
C GLU A 30 -9.68 -4.05 -26.92
N GLU A 31 -10.94 -3.70 -27.24
CA GLU A 31 -11.34 -2.30 -27.45
C GLU A 31 -11.16 -1.44 -26.19
N ILE A 32 -11.46 -2.01 -25.01
CA ILE A 32 -11.29 -1.31 -23.73
C ILE A 32 -9.81 -1.07 -23.46
N GLU A 33 -8.96 -2.07 -23.71
CA GLU A 33 -7.51 -1.94 -23.52
C GLU A 33 -6.90 -0.92 -24.49
N ALA A 34 -7.31 -0.94 -25.76
CA ALA A 34 -6.86 0.03 -26.77
C ALA A 34 -7.23 1.47 -26.37
N ALA A 35 -8.46 1.70 -25.92
CA ALA A 35 -8.91 3.01 -25.46
C ALA A 35 -8.11 3.50 -24.23
N ILE A 36 -7.88 2.63 -23.26
CA ILE A 36 -7.08 2.98 -22.07
C ILE A 36 -5.64 3.29 -22.45
N ARG A 37 -5.03 2.54 -23.38
CA ARG A 37 -3.65 2.78 -23.84
C ARG A 37 -3.46 4.12 -24.54
N GLN A 38 -4.48 4.66 -25.19
CA GLN A 38 -4.42 5.97 -25.86
C GLN A 38 -4.42 7.16 -24.88
N VAL A 39 -4.97 6.99 -23.66
CA VAL A 39 -5.04 8.06 -22.67
C VAL A 39 -3.67 8.28 -22.02
N PRO A 40 -3.13 9.49 -21.89
CA PRO A 40 -1.83 9.70 -21.25
C PRO A 40 -1.90 9.43 -19.73
N HIS A 41 -0.77 9.03 -19.13
CA HIS A 41 -0.70 8.50 -17.75
C HIS A 41 -1.22 9.46 -16.67
N ASP A 42 -1.02 10.77 -16.86
CA ASP A 42 -1.55 11.85 -16.03
C ASP A 42 -3.08 11.77 -15.88
N ARG A 43 -3.80 11.42 -16.94
CA ARG A 43 -5.26 11.28 -16.93
C ARG A 43 -5.75 9.91 -16.43
N ARG A 44 -4.85 8.96 -16.16
CA ARG A 44 -5.17 7.62 -15.62
C ARG A 44 -5.13 7.54 -14.08
N GLN A 45 -4.92 8.66 -13.38
CA GLN A 45 -4.75 8.65 -11.91
C GLN A 45 -6.01 8.25 -11.14
N THR A 46 -7.18 8.69 -11.60
CA THR A 46 -8.46 8.33 -10.98
C THR A 46 -9.33 7.58 -11.98
N LEU A 47 -10.15 6.66 -11.48
CA LEU A 47 -11.12 5.97 -12.33
C LEU A 47 -12.10 6.93 -13.03
N HIS A 48 -12.41 8.07 -12.42
CA HIS A 48 -13.31 9.06 -12.99
C HIS A 48 -12.64 9.83 -14.15
N SER A 49 -11.40 10.29 -13.97
CA SER A 49 -10.63 10.94 -15.04
C SER A 49 -10.37 10.00 -16.21
N LEU A 50 -10.08 8.72 -15.93
CA LEU A 50 -9.87 7.70 -16.94
C LEU A 50 -11.17 7.39 -17.71
N ALA A 51 -12.29 7.28 -17.01
CA ALA A 51 -13.61 7.06 -17.61
C ALA A 51 -14.01 8.20 -18.54
N HIS A 52 -13.78 9.45 -18.11
CA HIS A 52 -14.04 10.63 -18.93
C HIS A 52 -13.14 10.67 -20.18
N ALA A 53 -11.85 10.38 -20.02
CA ALA A 53 -10.90 10.39 -21.14
C ALA A 53 -11.14 9.26 -22.17
N CYS A 54 -11.52 8.06 -21.72
CA CYS A 54 -11.80 6.91 -22.60
C CYS A 54 -13.25 6.89 -23.13
N GLN A 55 -14.15 7.69 -22.56
CA GLN A 55 -15.61 7.58 -22.78
C GLN A 55 -16.14 6.16 -22.50
N ILE A 56 -15.60 5.51 -21.46
CA ILE A 56 -16.01 4.19 -20.98
C ILE A 56 -16.54 4.35 -19.55
N PRO A 57 -17.69 3.74 -19.19
CA PRO A 57 -18.20 3.84 -17.83
C PRO A 57 -17.21 3.26 -16.83
N LYS A 58 -17.04 3.95 -15.70
CA LYS A 58 -16.13 3.60 -14.61
C LYS A 58 -16.24 2.14 -14.15
N THR A 59 -17.46 1.61 -14.08
CA THR A 59 -17.72 0.21 -13.68
C THR A 59 -17.08 -0.81 -14.61
N THR A 60 -17.01 -0.52 -15.90
CA THR A 60 -16.38 -1.40 -16.89
C THR A 60 -14.86 -1.35 -16.78
N ILE A 61 -14.30 -0.15 -16.56
CA ILE A 61 -12.85 0.02 -16.35
C ILE A 61 -12.40 -0.67 -15.05
N LEU A 62 -13.13 -0.48 -13.95
CA LEU A 62 -12.84 -1.12 -12.65
C LEU A 62 -12.74 -2.65 -12.76
N ASN A 63 -13.62 -3.26 -13.57
CA ASN A 63 -13.61 -4.71 -13.79
C ASN A 63 -12.51 -5.18 -14.75
N HIS A 64 -11.87 -4.27 -15.49
CA HIS A 64 -10.90 -4.58 -16.54
C HIS A 64 -9.45 -4.30 -16.11
N ILE A 65 -9.19 -3.23 -15.35
CA ILE A 65 -7.84 -2.82 -14.94
C ILE A 65 -7.64 -2.97 -13.43
N LYS A 66 -6.43 -3.37 -13.02
CA LYS A 66 -6.03 -3.38 -11.61
C LYS A 66 -5.20 -2.14 -11.30
N ASP A 67 -5.48 -1.52 -10.16
CA ASP A 67 -4.70 -0.41 -9.65
C ASP A 67 -3.28 -0.87 -9.30
N ARG A 68 -2.28 -0.09 -9.74
CA ARG A 68 -0.87 -0.29 -9.39
C ARG A 68 -0.32 1.00 -8.80
N SER A 69 0.26 0.91 -7.62
CA SER A 69 0.99 2.02 -7.01
C SER A 69 2.44 2.01 -7.45
N SER A 70 2.95 3.18 -7.82
CA SER A 70 4.38 3.42 -7.99
C SER A 70 4.86 4.32 -6.85
N TYR A 71 6.00 3.95 -6.27
CA TYR A 71 6.69 4.79 -5.29
C TYR A 71 7.84 5.49 -5.97
N VAL A 72 8.00 6.79 -5.71
CA VAL A 72 9.19 7.52 -6.13
C VAL A 72 10.38 6.93 -5.38
N LYS A 73 11.31 6.33 -6.12
CA LYS A 73 12.59 5.87 -5.59
C LYS A 73 13.65 6.91 -5.97
N PRO A 74 14.61 7.21 -5.09
CA PRO A 74 15.71 8.08 -5.44
C PRO A 74 16.46 7.48 -6.63
N PHE A 75 16.81 8.33 -7.59
CA PHE A 75 17.56 7.91 -8.76
C PHE A 75 18.99 7.55 -8.37
N LEU A 76 19.37 6.28 -8.56
CA LEU A 76 20.74 5.82 -8.32
C LEU A 76 21.57 5.95 -9.58
N THR A 77 22.50 6.91 -9.58
CA THR A 77 23.55 7.00 -10.62
C THR A 77 24.47 5.77 -10.56
N LEU A 78 25.14 5.44 -11.66
CA LEU A 78 26.11 4.34 -11.69
C LEU A 78 27.22 4.51 -10.65
N ALA A 79 27.67 5.75 -10.41
CA ALA A 79 28.62 6.08 -9.35
C ALA A 79 28.08 5.75 -7.95
N ASN A 80 26.82 6.10 -7.67
CA ASN A 80 26.17 5.77 -6.39
C ASN A 80 25.99 4.26 -6.22
N GLN A 81 25.70 3.52 -7.29
CA GLN A 81 25.63 2.06 -7.27
C GLN A 81 27.00 1.46 -6.94
N GLY A 82 28.07 1.92 -7.60
CA GLY A 82 29.44 1.49 -7.33
C GLY A 82 29.88 1.78 -5.91
N ALA A 83 29.57 2.97 -5.38
CA ALA A 83 29.88 3.34 -4.00
C ALA A 83 29.16 2.43 -2.99
N ARG A 84 27.87 2.13 -3.21
CA ARG A 84 27.10 1.20 -2.35
C ARG A 84 27.62 -0.22 -2.43
N LEU A 85 28.01 -0.69 -3.61
CA LEU A 85 28.60 -2.01 -3.78
C LEU A 85 29.94 -2.11 -3.07
N LYS A 86 30.82 -1.11 -3.24
CA LYS A 86 32.11 -1.04 -2.55
C LYS A 86 31.93 -1.03 -1.03
N PHE A 87 30.97 -0.25 -0.52
CA PHE A 87 30.61 -0.26 0.89
C PHE A 87 30.15 -1.64 1.36
N ALA A 88 29.25 -2.30 0.63
CA ALA A 88 28.76 -3.63 0.98
C ALA A 88 29.88 -4.69 0.97
N LEU A 89 30.79 -4.63 -0.01
CA LEU A 89 31.93 -5.54 -0.13
C LEU A 89 32.91 -5.43 1.05
N ASN A 90 33.05 -4.25 1.66
CA ASN A 90 33.89 -4.08 2.86
C ASN A 90 33.41 -4.93 4.05
N PHE A 91 32.15 -5.35 4.06
CA PHE A 91 31.61 -6.24 5.10
C PHE A 91 31.74 -7.72 4.75
N VAL A 92 32.22 -8.08 3.57
CA VAL A 92 32.39 -9.48 3.15
C VAL A 92 33.78 -9.97 3.57
N ARG A 93 33.81 -11.07 4.34
CA ARG A 93 35.04 -11.71 4.84
C ARG A 93 35.15 -13.14 4.32
N PRO A 94 36.37 -13.64 4.03
CA PRO A 94 36.57 -15.04 3.68
C PRO A 94 36.35 -15.93 4.91
N SER A 95 35.61 -17.02 4.75
CA SER A 95 35.46 -18.10 5.72
C SER A 95 36.57 -19.13 5.57
N SER A 96 36.84 -19.89 6.64
CA SER A 96 37.71 -21.07 6.64
C SER A 96 37.36 -22.09 5.54
N ASN A 97 36.10 -22.15 5.13
CA ASN A 97 35.60 -23.13 4.15
C ASN A 97 35.64 -22.59 2.71
N GLY A 98 36.40 -21.52 2.45
CA GLY A 98 36.47 -20.85 1.14
C GLY A 98 35.22 -20.06 0.74
N ARG A 99 34.17 -20.08 1.58
CA ARG A 99 32.93 -19.31 1.35
C ARG A 99 33.10 -17.86 1.78
N GLN A 100 32.44 -16.94 1.10
CA GLN A 100 32.35 -15.54 1.52
C GLN A 100 31.20 -15.40 2.52
N VAL A 101 31.46 -14.76 3.66
CA VAL A 101 30.46 -14.52 4.71
C VAL A 101 30.44 -13.04 5.05
N PHE A 102 29.27 -12.50 5.34
CA PHE A 102 29.20 -11.16 5.90
C PHE A 102 29.77 -11.14 7.31
N ALA A 103 30.44 -10.04 7.65
CA ALA A 103 30.90 -9.75 8.99
C ALA A 103 29.70 -9.85 9.97
N SER A 104 29.96 -10.30 11.18
CA SER A 104 28.93 -10.51 12.19
C SER A 104 28.28 -9.21 12.70
N MET A 105 28.93 -8.06 12.43
CA MET A 105 28.49 -6.71 12.77
C MET A 105 28.23 -6.46 14.27
N TYR A 106 28.77 -7.29 15.17
CA TYR A 106 28.61 -7.12 16.63
C TYR A 106 29.29 -5.85 17.19
N GLU A 107 30.19 -5.24 16.43
CA GLU A 107 30.89 -3.99 16.79
C GLU A 107 30.17 -2.74 16.28
N TYR A 108 29.05 -2.90 15.55
CA TYR A 108 28.33 -1.79 14.93
C TYR A 108 27.05 -1.47 15.70
N VAL A 109 26.82 -0.18 15.90
CA VAL A 109 25.54 0.37 16.37
C VAL A 109 24.95 1.19 15.23
N HIS A 110 23.74 0.85 14.81
CA HIS A 110 23.02 1.57 13.77
C HIS A 110 22.17 2.67 14.40
N ALA A 111 22.52 3.93 14.13
CA ALA A 111 21.72 5.08 14.53
C ALA A 111 20.93 5.64 13.33
N ASP A 112 19.67 6.00 13.56
CA ASP A 112 18.82 6.64 12.56
C ASP A 112 17.96 7.73 13.20
N GLU A 113 17.76 8.83 12.47
CA GLU A 113 16.87 9.93 12.83
C GLU A 113 15.59 9.88 12.00
N LYS A 114 14.46 9.81 12.69
CA LYS A 114 13.15 9.73 12.07
C LYS A 114 12.26 10.86 12.53
N TRP A 115 11.78 11.67 11.58
CA TRP A 115 10.77 12.69 11.83
C TRP A 115 9.36 12.12 11.77
N PHE A 116 8.62 12.19 12.87
CA PHE A 116 7.21 11.81 12.95
C PHE A 116 6.34 13.07 12.96
N CYS A 117 5.39 13.18 12.03
CA CYS A 117 4.42 14.28 12.02
C CYS A 117 3.29 13.96 13.01
N LEU A 118 3.08 14.81 14.01
CA LEU A 118 1.99 14.62 15.00
C LEU A 118 0.61 14.70 14.33
N THR A 119 0.47 15.56 13.34
CA THR A 119 -0.77 15.69 12.58
C THR A 119 -0.73 14.76 11.38
N LYS A 120 -1.68 13.80 11.31
CA LYS A 120 -1.96 13.04 10.09
C LYS A 120 -2.32 14.01 8.96
N VAL A 121 -1.42 14.11 7.98
CA VAL A 121 -1.55 15.00 6.80
C VAL A 121 -2.80 14.66 5.99
N LYS A 122 -3.12 13.36 5.90
CA LYS A 122 -4.39 12.87 5.33
C LYS A 122 -5.25 12.33 6.47
N ARG A 123 -6.47 12.83 6.64
CA ARG A 123 -7.52 12.17 7.44
C ARG A 123 -8.73 11.98 6.55
N GLU A 124 -9.36 10.84 6.67
CA GLU A 124 -10.60 10.52 5.96
C GLU A 124 -11.76 10.77 6.94
N PHE A 125 -12.78 11.48 6.46
CA PHE A 125 -13.99 11.78 7.22
C PHE A 125 -15.17 11.13 6.50
N TYR A 126 -16.02 10.43 7.23
CA TYR A 126 -17.32 9.99 6.75
C TYR A 126 -18.30 11.11 7.05
N VAL A 127 -18.83 11.74 6.00
CA VAL A 127 -19.73 12.89 6.07
C VAL A 127 -20.92 12.60 5.16
N TYR A 128 -22.14 12.95 5.60
CA TYR A 128 -23.37 12.79 4.81
C TYR A 128 -23.41 13.77 3.64
N GLU A 129 -24.22 13.52 2.62
CA GLU A 129 -24.26 14.33 1.38
C GLU A 129 -24.63 15.80 1.63
N ASP A 130 -25.32 16.07 2.75
CA ASP A 130 -25.85 17.40 3.10
C ASP A 130 -24.91 18.21 4.02
N GLU A 131 -23.78 17.63 4.43
CA GLU A 131 -22.85 18.24 5.39
C GLU A 131 -21.56 18.72 4.73
N GLU A 132 -21.15 19.96 5.04
CA GLU A 132 -19.86 20.46 4.59
C GLU A 132 -18.72 19.89 5.45
N VAL A 133 -17.79 19.18 4.79
CA VAL A 133 -16.57 18.70 5.44
C VAL A 133 -15.76 19.88 5.95
N ALA A 134 -15.39 19.86 7.24
CA ALA A 134 -14.59 20.91 7.86
C ALA A 134 -13.30 21.18 7.08
N LYS A 135 -13.19 22.39 6.51
CA LYS A 135 -12.01 22.85 5.78
C LYS A 135 -10.84 23.00 6.77
N ARG A 136 -9.83 22.13 6.64
CA ARG A 136 -8.57 22.25 7.39
C ARG A 136 -7.48 22.72 6.46
N ALA A 137 -7.11 24.00 6.59
CA ALA A 137 -6.00 24.60 5.87
C ALA A 137 -4.82 24.83 6.83
N ILE A 138 -3.61 24.51 6.36
CA ILE A 138 -2.36 24.90 7.01
C ILE A 138 -1.55 25.65 5.95
N LYS A 139 -0.91 26.76 6.34
CA LYS A 139 -0.14 27.61 5.41
C LYS A 139 0.98 26.85 4.69
N SER A 140 1.65 25.90 5.36
CA SER A 140 2.61 24.99 4.73
C SER A 140 2.84 23.71 5.56
N LYS A 141 3.24 22.62 4.90
CA LYS A 141 3.53 21.32 5.54
C LYS A 141 4.74 21.36 6.49
N SER A 142 5.62 22.34 6.33
CA SER A 142 6.77 22.55 7.23
C SER A 142 6.36 23.00 8.63
N HIS A 143 5.21 23.68 8.77
CA HIS A 143 4.68 24.17 10.05
C HIS A 143 3.88 23.11 10.83
N VAL A 144 3.75 21.89 10.29
CA VAL A 144 3.15 20.79 11.05
C VAL A 144 4.15 20.40 12.13
N THR A 145 3.70 20.34 13.39
CA THR A 145 4.52 19.88 14.51
C THR A 145 5.04 18.48 14.22
N LYS A 146 6.37 18.34 14.21
CA LYS A 146 7.07 17.08 14.04
C LYS A 146 7.83 16.80 15.33
N VAL A 147 7.92 15.53 15.68
CA VAL A 147 8.81 15.06 16.73
C VAL A 147 9.92 14.28 16.05
N MET A 148 11.16 14.60 16.40
CA MET A 148 12.31 13.81 15.95
C MET A 148 12.55 12.69 16.94
N LEU A 149 12.62 11.46 16.42
CA LEU A 149 13.04 10.30 17.19
C LEU A 149 14.41 9.88 16.69
N LEU A 150 15.37 9.89 17.60
CA LEU A 150 16.66 9.25 17.40
C LEU A 150 16.60 7.85 18.03
N ALA A 151 16.94 6.84 17.25
CA ALA A 151 17.03 5.46 17.73
C ALA A 151 18.39 4.88 17.37
N ALA A 152 18.99 4.17 18.33
CA ALA A 152 20.22 3.42 18.13
C ALA A 152 19.95 1.94 18.38
N ILE A 153 20.22 1.09 17.39
CA ILE A 153 19.98 -0.35 17.46
C ILE A 153 21.30 -1.07 17.24
N ALA A 154 21.60 -2.02 18.12
CA ALA A 154 22.71 -2.94 17.99
C ALA A 154 22.19 -4.37 17.87
N ARG A 155 23.05 -5.30 17.45
CA ARG A 155 22.66 -6.71 17.38
C ARG A 155 22.53 -7.28 18.80
N PRO A 156 21.45 -8.02 19.12
CA PRO A 156 21.33 -8.68 20.41
C PRO A 156 22.51 -9.61 20.66
N ARG A 157 23.06 -9.58 21.89
CA ARG A 157 24.23 -10.40 22.26
C ARG A 157 24.12 -10.86 23.70
N PHE A 158 24.57 -12.09 23.97
CA PHE A 158 24.68 -12.60 25.33
C PHE A 158 26.00 -12.15 25.95
N ASP A 159 25.93 -11.58 27.15
CA ASP A 159 27.09 -11.27 27.97
C ASP A 159 27.35 -12.42 28.95
N HIS A 160 28.47 -13.12 28.76
CA HIS A 160 28.89 -14.24 29.60
C HIS A 160 29.28 -13.81 31.03
N HIS A 161 29.76 -12.57 31.23
CA HIS A 161 30.12 -12.07 32.55
C HIS A 161 28.89 -11.67 33.35
N ALA A 162 27.96 -10.95 32.72
CA ALA A 162 26.72 -10.53 33.36
C ALA A 162 25.62 -11.62 33.38
N LYS A 163 25.83 -12.74 32.66
CA LYS A 163 24.83 -13.80 32.39
C LYS A 163 23.48 -13.23 31.90
N LYS A 164 23.54 -12.17 31.10
CA LYS A 164 22.36 -11.44 30.62
C LYS A 164 22.43 -11.27 29.11
N THR A 165 21.28 -11.37 28.44
CA THR A 165 21.17 -11.05 27.02
C THR A 165 20.88 -9.56 26.88
N PHE A 166 21.75 -8.85 26.16
CA PHE A 166 21.43 -7.54 25.63
C PHE A 166 20.53 -7.72 24.40
N ASP A 167 19.35 -7.11 24.42
CA ASP A 167 18.31 -7.16 23.40
C ASP A 167 18.56 -6.23 22.21
N GLY A 168 19.64 -5.43 22.26
CA GLY A 168 20.06 -4.60 21.14
C GLY A 168 19.23 -3.32 20.96
N GLN A 169 18.28 -3.03 21.87
CA GLN A 169 17.42 -1.86 21.77
C GLN A 169 18.00 -0.71 22.61
N GLY A 170 18.49 0.33 21.93
CA GLY A 170 18.80 1.61 22.54
C GLY A 170 17.57 2.51 22.56
N TRP A 171 17.29 3.06 23.74
CA TRP A 171 16.14 3.91 24.07
C TRP A 171 15.85 5.00 23.03
N TYR A 172 14.57 5.29 22.83
CA TYR A 172 14.11 6.43 22.03
C TYR A 172 14.33 7.73 22.80
N LEU A 173 15.10 8.65 22.23
CA LEU A 173 15.10 10.05 22.67
C LEU A 173 14.19 10.83 21.72
N ALA A 174 13.11 11.37 22.29
CA ALA A 174 12.28 12.36 21.59
C ALA A 174 12.97 13.72 21.74
N VAL A 175 13.43 14.27 20.61
CA VAL A 175 13.99 15.61 20.55
C VAL A 175 12.91 16.53 19.97
N SER A 176 12.55 17.57 20.75
CA SER A 176 11.49 18.55 20.43
C SER A 176 11.95 19.56 19.40
#